data_AF-A0A545UY26-F1
#
_entry.id   AF-A0A545UY26-F1
#
_cell.length_a   1.000
_cell.length_b   1.000
_cell.length_c   1.000
_cell.angle_alpha   90.00
_cell.angle_beta   90.00
_cell.angle_gamma   90.00
#
_symmetry.space_group_name_H-M   'P 1'
#
loop_
_entity.id
_entity.type
_entity.pdbx_description
1 polymer ?
#
loop_
_entity_poly.entity_id
_entity_poly.type
_entity_poly.pdbx_seq_one_letter_code
_entity_poly.pdbx_strand_id
1 'polypeptide(L)'
;MPRTDEAAAFFHAVYSAVSEIPPGRVTSYGHIAALIGTPQRPRQVGVCLKHLPDDTDADADADTESEPSRRQRWNHSNVPWQRVVNARGVISPRGGRPGATRAQADLLRAEGVQVTGVGGGLGELSVDLDRYGWFPSALPSEGVKEEEEEEEEEEEAEAEEEEPEHDEAGVDDQEVKEQEEEHDAYIKQEEDSNNEQSNR
;
A
#
# COMPACT_ATOMS: atom_id res chain seq x y z
N MET A 1 -23.04 2.55 8.11
CA MET A 1 -22.90 3.25 6.82
C MET A 1 -21.69 2.65 6.14
N PRO A 2 -21.82 2.07 4.92
CA PRO A 2 -20.65 1.63 4.17
C PRO A 2 -19.71 2.84 4.00
N ARG A 3 -18.41 2.64 4.22
CA ARG A 3 -17.42 3.68 3.95
C ARG A 3 -17.53 3.99 2.45
N THR A 4 -17.57 5.27 2.08
CA THR A 4 -17.39 5.66 0.68
C THR A 4 -16.08 5.07 0.18
N ASP A 5 -15.96 4.78 -1.11
CA ASP A 5 -14.72 4.19 -1.67
C ASP A 5 -13.49 5.04 -1.34
N GLU A 6 -13.63 6.37 -1.31
CA GLU A 6 -12.59 7.31 -0.84
C GLU A 6 -12.19 7.05 0.63
N ALA A 7 -13.16 6.82 1.52
CA ALA A 7 -12.88 6.53 2.91
C ALA A 7 -12.23 5.15 3.07
N ALA A 8 -12.60 4.16 2.25
CA ALA A 8 -11.93 2.86 2.24
C ALA A 8 -10.46 2.98 1.80
N ALA A 9 -10.19 3.72 0.72
CA ALA A 9 -8.83 3.99 0.24
C ALA A 9 -7.99 4.75 1.29
N PHE A 10 -8.57 5.76 1.95
CA PHE A 10 -7.88 6.49 3.02
C PHE A 10 -7.52 5.60 4.21
N PHE A 11 -8.43 4.73 4.63
CA PHE A 11 -8.16 3.77 5.72
C PHE A 11 -7.03 2.83 5.34
N HIS A 12 -7.04 2.30 4.12
CA HIS A 12 -5.97 1.44 3.60
C HIS A 12 -4.62 2.17 3.62
N ALA A 13 -4.54 3.38 3.07
CA ALA A 13 -3.31 4.17 3.05
C ALA A 13 -2.75 4.43 4.46
N VAL A 14 -3.62 4.76 5.43
CA VAL A 14 -3.20 4.93 6.83
C VAL A 14 -2.63 3.64 7.41
N TYR A 15 -3.26 2.49 7.16
CA TYR A 15 -2.82 1.22 7.72
C TYR A 15 -1.53 0.71 7.08
N SER A 16 -1.36 0.88 5.77
CA SER A 16 -0.10 0.62 5.08
C SER A 16 1.03 1.45 5.65
N ALA A 17 0.87 2.78 5.72
CA ALA A 17 1.88 3.69 6.25
C ALA A 17 2.29 3.39 7.70
N VAL A 18 1.32 3.02 8.55
CA VAL A 18 1.60 2.65 9.95
C VAL A 18 2.35 1.32 10.05
N SER A 19 2.11 0.40 9.12
CA SER A 19 2.78 -0.91 9.09
C SER A 19 4.27 -0.82 8.75
N GLU A 20 4.70 0.29 8.14
CA GLU A 20 6.11 0.55 7.80
C GLU A 20 6.94 1.08 8.99
N ILE A 21 6.29 1.46 10.10
CA ILE A 21 7.02 1.96 11.28
C ILE A 21 7.85 0.82 11.88
N PRO A 22 9.17 0.95 12.07
CA PRO A 22 10.01 -0.10 12.64
C PRO A 22 9.65 -0.43 14.09
N PRO A 23 9.89 -1.67 14.58
CA PRO A 23 9.76 -1.98 15.99
C PRO A 23 10.72 -1.12 16.83
N GLY A 24 10.24 -0.68 18.00
CA GLY A 24 11.01 0.18 18.89
C GLY A 24 11.09 1.65 18.42
N ARG A 25 10.37 2.01 17.36
CA ARG A 25 10.22 3.39 16.88
C ARG A 25 8.79 3.88 17.03
N VAL A 26 8.64 5.20 17.13
CA VAL A 26 7.35 5.87 17.23
C VAL A 26 7.25 7.04 16.26
N THR A 27 6.04 7.35 15.84
CA THR A 27 5.76 8.49 14.97
C THR A 27 4.52 9.25 15.45
N SER A 28 4.20 10.35 14.78
CA SER A 28 3.04 11.18 15.13
C SER A 28 1.90 11.05 14.12
N TYR A 29 0.66 11.29 14.55
CA TYR A 29 -0.49 11.34 13.63
C TYR A 29 -0.32 12.37 12.51
N GLY A 30 0.31 13.51 12.83
CA GLY A 30 0.62 14.55 11.84
C GLY A 30 1.60 14.05 10.79
N HIS A 31 2.59 13.27 11.22
CA HIS A 31 3.58 12.71 10.33
C HIS A 31 2.98 11.67 9.38
N ILE A 32 2.18 10.73 9.90
CA ILE A 32 1.47 9.76 9.04
C ILE A 32 0.58 10.48 8.03
N ALA A 33 -0.16 11.51 8.47
CA ALA A 33 -1.00 12.30 7.57
C ALA A 33 -0.17 13.00 6.48
N ALA A 34 1.02 13.49 6.79
CA ALA A 34 1.92 14.09 5.82
C ALA A 34 2.46 13.06 4.81
N LEU A 35 2.87 11.88 5.29
CA LEU A 35 3.38 10.79 4.44
C LEU A 35 2.36 10.31 3.41
N ILE A 36 1.09 10.18 3.79
CA ILE A 36 0.03 9.76 2.86
C ILE A 36 -0.54 10.92 1.99
N GLY A 37 0.17 12.05 1.91
CA GLY A 37 -0.25 13.21 1.11
C GLY A 37 -1.44 14.02 1.66
N THR A 38 -1.82 13.82 2.92
CA THR A 38 -2.97 14.50 3.55
C THR A 38 -2.62 15.23 4.86
N PRO A 39 -1.63 16.15 4.89
CA PRO A 39 -1.13 16.79 6.11
C PRO A 39 -2.20 17.53 6.93
N GLN A 40 -3.33 17.85 6.31
CA GLN A 40 -4.46 18.55 6.92
C GLN A 40 -5.41 17.62 7.72
N ARG A 41 -5.20 16.30 7.68
CA ARG A 41 -6.12 15.28 8.22
C ARG A 41 -5.57 14.41 9.38
N PRO A 42 -4.74 14.90 10.33
CA PRO A 42 -4.18 14.05 11.41
C PRO A 42 -5.23 13.47 12.35
N ARG A 43 -6.35 14.18 12.55
CA ARG A 43 -7.47 13.67 13.36
C ARG A 43 -8.13 12.46 12.71
N GLN A 44 -8.19 12.42 11.39
CA GLN A 44 -8.79 11.31 10.65
C GLN A 44 -7.93 10.05 10.75
N VAL A 45 -6.60 10.19 10.73
CA VAL A 45 -5.66 9.08 11.06
C VAL A 45 -6.00 8.47 12.43
N GLY A 46 -6.22 9.32 13.44
CA GLY A 46 -6.64 8.87 14.77
C GLY A 46 -8.00 8.15 14.78
N VAL A 47 -8.93 8.57 13.92
CA VAL A 47 -10.23 7.90 13.74
C VAL A 47 -10.05 6.53 13.08
N CYS A 48 -9.19 6.39 12.08
CA CYS A 48 -8.87 5.10 11.46
C CYS A 48 -8.33 4.13 12.52
N LEU A 49 -7.29 4.54 13.26
CA LEU A 49 -6.69 3.71 14.31
C LEU A 49 -7.64 3.37 15.46
N LYS A 50 -8.67 4.18 15.69
CA LYS A 50 -9.71 3.89 16.71
C LYS A 50 -10.71 2.82 16.24
N HIS A 51 -10.96 2.72 14.95
CA HIS A 51 -11.92 1.78 14.36
C HIS A 51 -11.22 0.62 13.65
N LEU A 52 -10.03 0.26 14.11
CA LEU A 52 -9.42 -0.99 13.72
C LEU A 52 -10.33 -2.16 14.18
N PRO A 53 -10.57 -3.17 13.34
CA PRO A 53 -11.24 -4.39 13.78
C PRO A 53 -10.40 -5.13 14.82
N ASP A 54 -11.05 -5.73 15.81
CA ASP A 54 -10.42 -6.77 16.63
C ASP A 54 -10.35 -8.07 15.83
N ASP A 55 -9.39 -8.96 16.15
CA ASP A 55 -9.18 -10.23 15.42
C ASP A 55 -10.44 -11.11 15.38
N THR A 56 -11.33 -10.97 16.36
CA THR A 56 -12.59 -11.73 16.48
C THR A 56 -13.72 -11.20 15.62
N ASP A 57 -13.65 -9.94 15.18
CA ASP A 57 -14.69 -9.30 14.38
C ASP A 57 -14.47 -9.50 12.87
N ALA A 58 -13.33 -10.10 12.48
CA ALA A 58 -12.97 -10.37 11.10
C ALA A 58 -13.83 -11.47 10.44
N ASP A 59 -14.59 -12.24 11.22
CA ASP A 59 -15.38 -13.38 10.75
C ASP A 59 -16.89 -13.07 10.56
N ALA A 60 -17.34 -11.84 10.83
CA ALA A 60 -18.77 -11.49 10.80
C ALA A 60 -19.35 -11.23 9.40
N ASP A 61 -18.52 -11.02 8.38
CA ASP A 61 -18.93 -10.75 6.99
C ASP A 61 -18.50 -11.88 6.02
N ALA A 62 -18.63 -13.13 6.45
CA ALA A 62 -18.20 -14.31 5.68
C ALA A 62 -19.23 -14.83 4.65
N ASP A 63 -20.36 -14.14 4.43
CA ASP A 63 -21.43 -14.57 3.51
C ASP A 63 -21.29 -14.06 2.06
N THR A 64 -20.07 -13.72 1.62
CA THR A 64 -19.81 -13.37 0.21
C THR A 64 -18.62 -14.16 -0.31
N GLU A 65 -18.88 -15.39 -0.77
CA GLU A 65 -17.90 -16.35 -1.30
C GLU A 65 -17.28 -15.97 -2.66
N SER A 66 -17.41 -14.73 -3.11
CA SER A 66 -17.05 -14.35 -4.48
C SER A 66 -16.07 -13.18 -4.54
N GLU A 67 -15.02 -13.16 -3.71
CA GLU A 67 -13.91 -12.22 -3.90
C GLU A 67 -12.61 -12.77 -3.25
N PRO A 68 -11.48 -12.89 -3.99
CA PRO A 68 -10.19 -13.33 -3.46
C PRO A 68 -9.53 -12.32 -2.51
N SER A 69 -10.21 -11.21 -2.19
CA SER A 69 -9.82 -10.12 -1.29
C SER A 69 -9.62 -10.51 0.19
N ARG A 70 -9.59 -11.81 0.52
CA ARG A 70 -9.28 -12.35 1.87
C ARG A 70 -7.82 -12.09 2.31
N ARG A 71 -6.97 -11.47 1.48
CA ARG A 71 -5.50 -11.44 1.62
C ARG A 71 -4.91 -10.26 2.41
N GLN A 72 -5.61 -9.13 2.61
CA GLN A 72 -5.16 -8.05 3.49
C GLN A 72 -6.28 -7.55 4.40
N ARG A 73 -6.50 -8.25 5.52
CA ARG A 73 -7.42 -7.80 6.58
C ARG A 73 -6.62 -7.07 7.65
N TRP A 74 -6.76 -5.77 7.74
CA TRP A 74 -6.14 -4.95 8.79
C TRP A 74 -6.86 -5.14 10.13
N ASN A 75 -6.11 -5.40 11.21
CA ASN A 75 -6.61 -5.64 12.56
C ASN A 75 -5.57 -5.18 13.61
N HIS A 76 -5.95 -5.21 14.89
CA HIS A 76 -5.08 -4.73 15.98
C HIS A 76 -3.79 -5.52 16.15
N SER A 77 -3.69 -6.71 15.57
CA SER A 77 -2.54 -7.60 15.65
C SER A 77 -1.53 -7.40 14.54
N ASN A 78 -1.95 -6.91 13.36
CA ASN A 78 -1.05 -6.67 12.22
C ASN A 78 -0.73 -5.20 11.95
N VAL A 79 -1.55 -4.25 12.39
CA VAL A 79 -1.22 -2.82 12.32
C VAL A 79 -0.61 -2.39 13.65
N PRO A 80 0.63 -1.88 13.69
CA PRO A 80 1.31 -1.45 14.92
C PRO A 80 0.81 -0.09 15.41
N TRP A 81 -0.49 0.01 15.67
CA TRP A 81 -1.17 1.24 16.10
C TRP A 81 -0.57 1.86 17.36
N GLN A 82 0.07 1.04 18.22
CA GLN A 82 0.74 1.50 19.43
C GLN A 82 1.90 2.45 19.16
N ARG A 83 2.52 2.40 17.97
CA ARG A 83 3.67 3.23 17.58
C ARG A 83 3.27 4.66 17.21
N VAL A 84 1.98 4.95 17.09
CA VAL A 84 1.47 6.30 16.75
C VAL A 84 1.06 7.05 18.03
N VAL A 85 1.76 8.16 18.30
CA VAL A 85 1.54 9.04 19.45
C VAL A 85 1.21 10.47 19.00
N ASN A 86 0.97 11.39 19.92
CA ASN A 86 0.76 12.79 19.55
C ASN A 86 2.10 13.48 19.20
N ALA A 87 2.03 14.66 18.60
CA ALA A 87 3.21 15.42 18.17
C ALA A 87 4.14 15.88 19.34
N ARG A 88 3.69 15.76 20.60
CA ARG A 88 4.48 16.06 21.79
C ARG A 88 5.11 14.79 22.41
N GLY A 89 4.94 13.64 21.78
CA GLY A 89 5.37 12.34 22.32
C GLY A 89 4.46 11.78 23.41
N VAL A 90 3.32 12.42 23.70
CA VAL A 90 2.39 11.97 24.73
C VAL A 90 1.45 10.89 24.19
N ILE A 91 1.26 9.84 24.99
CA ILE A 91 0.32 8.76 24.76
C ILE A 91 -1.08 9.25 25.14
N SER A 92 -1.93 9.45 24.13
CA SER A 92 -3.27 10.00 24.34
C SER A 92 -4.25 8.94 24.87
N PRO A 93 -5.21 9.31 25.73
CA PRO A 93 -6.29 8.42 26.13
C PRO A 93 -7.14 8.01 24.93
N ARG A 94 -7.15 6.72 24.58
CA ARG A 94 -7.94 6.18 23.47
C ARG A 94 -9.23 5.52 23.99
N GLY A 95 -10.37 5.87 23.40
CA GLY A 95 -11.59 5.06 23.43
C GLY A 95 -12.40 5.01 24.74
N GLY A 96 -12.14 5.87 25.72
CA GLY A 96 -12.89 5.86 26.99
C GLY A 96 -12.77 4.58 27.82
N ARG A 97 -12.04 3.57 27.32
CA ARG A 97 -11.73 2.33 28.02
C ARG A 97 -10.70 2.62 29.11
N PRO A 98 -11.01 2.30 30.39
CA PRO A 98 -10.02 2.40 31.46
C PRO A 98 -8.77 1.60 31.09
N GLY A 99 -7.59 2.21 31.26
CA GLY A 99 -6.31 1.54 31.02
C GLY A 99 -5.80 1.51 29.57
N ALA A 100 -6.54 2.03 28.58
CA ALA A 100 -6.08 2.02 27.17
C ALA A 100 -4.72 2.73 26.99
N THR A 101 -4.51 3.87 27.66
CA THR A 101 -3.21 4.58 27.64
C THR A 101 -2.08 3.72 28.19
N ARG A 102 -2.37 2.94 29.25
CA ARG A 102 -1.38 2.09 29.91
C ARG A 102 -1.07 0.86 29.06
N ALA A 103 -2.08 0.25 28.44
CA ALA A 103 -1.89 -0.83 27.47
C ALA A 103 -1.00 -0.39 26.29
N GLN A 104 -1.24 0.79 25.72
CA GLN A 104 -0.36 1.33 24.67
C GLN A 104 1.08 1.51 25.17
N ALA A 105 1.26 2.06 26.39
CA ALA A 105 2.58 2.21 26.99
C ALA A 105 3.29 0.88 27.24
N ASP A 106 2.56 -0.17 27.64
CA ASP A 106 3.13 -1.49 27.91
C ASP A 106 3.57 -2.19 26.60
N LEU A 107 2.80 -2.03 25.52
CA LEU A 107 3.20 -2.51 24.19
C LEU A 107 4.47 -1.80 23.69
N LEU A 108 4.55 -0.48 23.86
CA LEU A 108 5.76 0.28 23.50
C LEU A 108 6.98 -0.17 24.32
N ARG A 109 6.81 -0.40 25.63
CA ARG A 109 7.89 -0.94 26.49
C ARG A 109 8.33 -2.33 26.07
N ALA A 110 7.41 -3.19 25.63
CA ALA A 110 7.73 -4.52 25.11
C ALA A 110 8.62 -4.45 23.86
N GLU A 111 8.49 -3.39 23.06
CA GLU A 111 9.36 -3.10 21.91
C GLU A 111 10.67 -2.36 22.30
N GLY A 112 10.93 -2.12 23.59
CA GLY A 112 12.12 -1.43 24.07
C GLY A 112 12.04 0.09 24.07
N VAL A 113 10.86 0.67 23.84
CA VAL A 113 10.63 2.12 23.93
C VAL A 113 10.47 2.54 25.38
N GLN A 114 11.26 3.53 25.82
CA GLN A 114 11.16 4.06 27.18
C GLN A 114 9.97 5.03 27.28
N VAL A 115 8.98 4.66 28.10
CA VAL A 115 7.82 5.50 28.41
C VAL A 115 7.96 6.09 29.80
N THR A 116 8.05 7.42 29.88
CA THR A 116 8.10 8.20 31.12
C THR A 116 6.70 8.56 31.62
N GLY A 117 6.58 8.87 32.92
CA GLY A 117 5.31 9.27 33.55
C GLY A 117 4.58 8.11 34.21
N VAL A 118 3.62 8.46 35.09
CA VAL A 118 2.89 7.48 35.93
C VAL A 118 1.46 7.24 35.41
N GLY A 119 0.95 8.14 34.55
CA GLY A 119 -0.43 8.14 34.07
C GLY A 119 -1.40 8.72 35.12
N GLY A 120 -2.41 9.45 34.65
CA GLY A 120 -3.42 10.09 35.53
C GLY A 120 -3.06 11.52 35.94
N GLY A 121 -3.55 11.96 37.10
CA GLY A 121 -3.42 13.36 37.55
C GLY A 121 -2.01 13.82 37.94
N LEU A 122 -1.04 12.91 38.00
CA LEU A 122 0.36 13.18 38.39
C LEU A 122 1.33 13.27 37.21
N GLY A 123 0.86 13.07 35.98
CA GLY A 123 1.67 13.20 34.78
C GLY A 123 1.20 12.28 33.64
N GLU A 124 1.27 12.80 32.42
CA GLU A 124 0.92 12.06 31.20
C GLU A 124 2.01 11.04 30.87
N LEU A 125 1.62 9.91 30.26
CA LEU A 125 2.58 8.94 29.75
C LEU A 125 3.16 9.48 28.45
N SER A 126 4.48 9.54 28.33
CA SER A 126 5.16 10.13 27.16
C SER A 126 6.39 9.35 26.72
N VAL A 127 6.76 9.52 25.46
CA VAL A 127 7.95 8.96 24.81
C VAL A 127 8.80 10.10 24.29
N ASP A 128 10.11 9.94 24.39
CA ASP A 128 11.09 10.84 23.80
C ASP A 128 11.14 10.64 22.28
N LEU A 129 10.62 11.61 21.54
CA LEU A 129 10.59 11.59 20.08
C LEU A 129 11.97 11.83 19.45
N ASP A 130 12.90 12.47 20.15
CA ASP A 130 14.26 12.68 19.62
C ASP A 130 15.01 11.34 19.58
N ARG A 131 14.77 10.49 20.60
CA ARG A 131 15.39 9.17 20.69
C ARG A 131 14.68 8.10 19.86
N TYR A 132 13.35 8.05 19.94
CA TYR A 132 12.55 6.95 19.36
C TYR A 132 11.79 7.35 18.10
N GLY A 133 11.88 8.62 17.68
CA GLY A 133 11.20 9.14 16.50
C GLY A 133 11.55 8.40 15.22
N TRP A 134 10.53 8.20 14.39
CA TRP A 134 10.62 7.79 13.00
C TRP A 134 9.88 8.80 12.14
N PHE A 135 10.66 9.63 11.45
CA PHE A 135 10.21 10.78 10.68
C PHE A 135 10.90 10.83 9.30
N PRO A 136 10.72 9.82 8.43
CA PRO A 136 11.24 9.88 7.07
C PRO A 136 10.49 10.93 6.24
N SER A 137 11.08 11.37 5.14
CA SER A 137 10.47 12.31 4.19
C SER A 137 9.43 11.66 3.28
N ALA A 138 9.58 10.36 2.99
CA ALA A 138 8.67 9.53 2.20
C ALA A 138 8.50 8.15 2.85
N LEU A 139 7.48 7.38 2.45
CA LEU A 139 7.34 6.01 2.92
C LEU A 139 8.44 5.12 2.32
N PRO A 140 9.08 4.23 3.10
CA PRO A 140 10.00 3.24 2.55
C PRO A 140 9.45 2.47 1.34
N SER A 141 8.14 2.21 1.31
CA SER A 141 7.48 1.55 0.18
C SER A 141 7.28 2.43 -1.07
N GLU A 142 7.37 3.75 -0.95
CA GLU A 142 7.30 4.69 -2.09
C GLU A 142 8.66 4.80 -2.79
N GLY A 143 9.77 4.83 -2.04
CA GLY A 143 11.11 4.90 -2.63
C GLY A 143 11.44 3.69 -3.52
N VAL A 144 10.89 2.52 -3.22
CA VAL A 144 11.06 1.32 -4.07
C VAL A 144 10.32 1.46 -5.41
N LYS A 145 9.19 2.19 -5.45
CA LYS A 145 8.45 2.40 -6.70
C LYS A 145 9.15 3.39 -7.62
N GLU A 146 9.75 4.43 -7.06
CA GLU A 146 10.55 5.39 -7.84
C GLU A 146 11.76 4.68 -8.45
N GLU A 147 12.42 3.77 -7.71
CA GLU A 147 13.54 2.96 -8.22
C GLU A 147 13.09 1.93 -9.30
N GLU A 148 11.94 1.26 -9.13
CA GLU A 148 11.38 0.33 -10.13
C GLU A 148 10.91 1.05 -11.41
N GLU A 149 10.30 2.23 -11.30
CA GLU A 149 9.88 3.05 -12.46
C GLU A 149 11.08 3.62 -13.23
N GLU A 150 12.16 4.02 -12.53
CA GLU A 150 13.42 4.47 -13.16
C GLU A 150 14.13 3.30 -13.90
N GLU A 151 14.15 2.09 -13.32
CA GLU A 151 14.71 0.89 -13.98
C GLU A 151 13.91 0.49 -15.24
N GLU A 152 12.56 0.57 -15.21
CA GLU A 152 11.71 0.30 -16.37
C GLU A 152 11.91 1.36 -17.49
N GLU A 153 12.02 2.65 -17.14
CA GLU A 153 12.32 3.71 -18.12
C GLU A 153 13.73 3.55 -18.73
N GLU A 154 14.72 3.11 -17.97
CA GLU A 154 16.07 2.81 -18.46
C GLU A 154 16.10 1.58 -19.39
N GLU A 155 15.38 0.49 -19.07
CA GLU A 155 15.24 -0.68 -19.95
C GLU A 155 14.50 -0.34 -21.26
N GLU A 156 13.45 0.49 -21.21
CA GLU A 156 12.70 0.91 -22.40
C GLU A 156 13.57 1.82 -23.29
N ALA A 157 14.41 2.68 -22.71
CA ALA A 157 15.38 3.51 -23.43
C ALA A 157 16.53 2.70 -24.06
N GLU A 158 17.09 1.69 -23.36
CA GLU A 158 18.09 0.79 -23.95
C GLU A 158 17.51 -0.06 -25.09
N ALA A 159 16.24 -0.46 -25.00
CA ALA A 159 15.56 -1.21 -26.05
C ALA A 159 15.25 -0.37 -27.31
N GLU A 160 15.05 0.95 -27.17
CA GLU A 160 14.89 1.87 -28.31
C GLU A 160 16.23 2.23 -29.00
N GLU A 161 17.37 2.16 -28.31
CA GLU A 161 18.69 2.42 -28.91
C GLU A 161 19.28 1.22 -29.68
N GLU A 162 18.82 -0.02 -29.43
CA GLU A 162 19.10 -1.18 -30.28
C GLU A 162 18.17 -1.23 -31.51
N GLU A 163 18.17 -0.19 -32.36
CA GLU A 163 17.68 -0.39 -33.72
C GLU A 163 18.64 -1.33 -34.47
N PRO A 164 18.15 -2.43 -35.08
CA PRO A 164 19.00 -3.25 -35.94
C PRO A 164 19.41 -2.39 -37.12
N GLU A 165 20.71 -2.09 -37.18
CA GLU A 165 21.39 -1.53 -38.35
C GLU A 165 21.09 -2.41 -39.57
N HIS A 166 19.99 -2.08 -40.26
CA HIS A 166 19.63 -2.65 -41.54
C HIS A 166 20.65 -2.16 -42.56
N ASP A 167 21.70 -2.96 -42.74
CA ASP A 167 22.66 -2.87 -43.83
C ASP A 167 21.88 -2.81 -45.16
N GLU A 168 21.99 -1.71 -45.89
CA GLU A 168 21.31 -1.48 -47.17
C GLU A 168 21.84 -2.46 -48.24
N ALA A 169 21.29 -3.68 -48.27
CA ALA A 169 21.37 -4.55 -49.43
C ALA A 169 20.05 -4.46 -50.19
N GLY A 170 20.05 -3.72 -51.31
CA GLY A 170 18.87 -3.54 -52.16
C GLY A 170 18.19 -4.86 -52.51
N VAL A 171 16.95 -5.01 -52.05
CA VAL A 171 16.06 -6.11 -52.42
C VAL A 171 15.03 -5.58 -53.41
N ASP A 172 14.90 -6.31 -54.51
CA ASP A 172 14.05 -6.02 -55.66
C ASP A 172 12.55 -6.06 -55.28
N ASP A 173 11.83 -4.99 -55.63
CA ASP A 173 10.43 -4.66 -55.29
C ASP A 173 9.39 -5.70 -55.76
N GLN A 174 9.78 -6.75 -56.50
CA GLN A 174 8.86 -7.76 -57.03
C GLN A 174 8.61 -8.94 -56.09
N GLU A 175 9.48 -9.25 -55.14
CA GLU A 175 9.40 -10.51 -54.37
C GLU A 175 8.50 -10.41 -53.12
N VAL A 176 8.26 -9.19 -52.60
CA VAL A 176 7.44 -8.96 -51.39
C VAL A 176 5.94 -9.09 -51.68
N LYS A 177 5.49 -8.77 -52.91
CA LYS A 177 4.06 -8.79 -53.27
C LYS A 177 3.50 -10.20 -53.45
N GLU A 178 4.32 -11.17 -53.83
CA GLU A 178 3.86 -12.56 -53.99
C GLU A 178 3.65 -13.27 -52.64
N GLN A 179 4.36 -12.86 -51.58
CA GLN A 179 4.25 -13.48 -50.26
C GLN A 179 3.06 -12.95 -49.43
N GLU A 180 2.66 -11.69 -49.63
CA GLU A 180 1.47 -11.12 -48.99
C GLU A 180 0.16 -11.69 -49.57
N GLU A 181 0.10 -11.95 -50.88
CA GLU A 181 -1.09 -12.55 -51.51
C GLU A 181 -1.32 -14.01 -51.12
N GLU A 182 -0.25 -14.77 -50.84
CA GLU A 182 -0.35 -16.18 -50.43
C GLU A 182 -0.81 -16.33 -48.97
N HIS A 183 -0.41 -15.41 -48.08
CA HIS A 183 -0.81 -15.41 -46.67
C HIS A 183 -2.30 -15.04 -46.47
N ASP A 184 -2.80 -14.06 -47.24
CA ASP A 184 -4.22 -13.68 -47.19
C ASP A 184 -5.15 -14.77 -47.75
N ALA A 185 -4.66 -15.61 -48.67
CA ALA A 185 -5.40 -16.77 -49.18
C ALA A 185 -5.50 -17.90 -48.15
N TYR A 186 -4.49 -18.07 -47.29
CA TYR A 186 -4.49 -19.07 -46.22
C TYR A 186 -5.47 -18.69 -45.09
N ILE A 187 -5.50 -17.42 -44.67
CA ILE A 187 -6.40 -16.94 -43.60
C ILE A 187 -7.88 -17.11 -43.99
N LYS A 188 -8.24 -16.88 -45.26
CA LYS A 188 -9.62 -17.07 -45.73
C LYS A 188 -10.10 -18.52 -45.72
N GLN A 189 -9.22 -19.51 -45.89
CA GLN A 189 -9.62 -20.93 -45.86
C GLN A 189 -9.87 -21.45 -44.44
N GLU A 190 -9.21 -20.91 -43.42
CA GLU A 190 -9.45 -21.29 -42.02
C GLU A 190 -10.78 -20.72 -41.49
N GLU A 191 -11.14 -19.49 -41.87
CA GLU A 191 -12.39 -18.87 -41.42
C GLU A 191 -13.65 -19.58 -41.96
N ASP A 192 -13.60 -20.04 -43.22
CA ASP A 192 -14.71 -20.80 -43.84
C ASP A 192 -14.86 -22.21 -43.23
N SER A 193 -13.77 -22.83 -42.77
CA SER A 193 -13.82 -24.15 -42.11
C SER A 193 -14.36 -24.09 -40.68
N ASN A 194 -14.11 -22.99 -39.96
CA ASN A 194 -14.58 -22.82 -38.58
C ASN A 194 -16.07 -22.44 -38.48
N ASN A 195 -16.61 -21.75 -39.49
CA ASN A 195 -18.01 -21.33 -39.47
C ASN A 195 -19.00 -22.49 -39.75
N GLU A 196 -18.54 -23.58 -40.38
CA GLU A 196 -19.38 -24.75 -40.69
C GLU A 196 -19.46 -25.78 -39.55
N GLN A 197 -18.62 -25.66 -38.51
CA GLN A 197 -18.71 -26.47 -37.28
C GLN A 197 -19.60 -25.84 -36.19
N SER A 198 -19.89 -24.53 -36.27
CA SER A 198 -20.70 -23.84 -35.25
C SER A 198 -22.22 -23.92 -35.48
N ASN A 199 -22.69 -24.56 -36.56
CA ASN A 199 -24.11 -24.59 -36.93
C ASN A 199 -24.70 -26.01 -37.10
N ARG A 200 -24.14 -27.01 -36.41
CA ARG A 200 -24.69 -28.37 -36.29
C ARG A 200 -24.98 -28.78 -34.85
#